data_AF-A0A661R7C0-F1
#
_entry.id   AF-A0A661R7C0-F1
#
_cell.length_a   1.000
_cell.length_b   1.000
_cell.length_c   1.000
_cell.angle_alpha   90.00
_cell.angle_beta   90.00
_cell.angle_gamma   90.00
#
_symmetry.space_group_name_H-M   'P 1'
#
loop_
_entity.id
_entity.type
_entity.pdbx_description
1 polymer ?
#
loop_
_entity_poly.entity_id
_entity_poly.type
_entity_poly.pdbx_seq_one_letter_code
_entity_poly.pdbx_strand_id
1 'polypeptide(L)'
;MAAVEQSALDGNEEATLVLMAMGYQISKEICSMAAVLNGSVDAVVLTGKVCLAKTVVTEIRHRTSFLAPILIYPKEDELESLVRGGLAVLRNQESVKEYT
;
A
#
# COMPACT_ATOMS: atom_id res chain seq x y z
N MET A 1 -3.76 -11.19 -9.24
CA MET A 1 -2.76 -10.12 -9.46
C MET A 1 -1.50 -10.65 -10.12
N ALA A 2 -0.76 -11.62 -9.55
CA ALA A 2 0.42 -12.20 -10.19
C ALA A 2 0.17 -12.75 -11.61
N ALA A 3 -0.93 -13.46 -11.82
CA ALA A 3 -1.29 -13.96 -13.16
C ALA A 3 -1.56 -12.83 -14.17
N VAL A 4 -2.21 -11.75 -13.74
CA VAL A 4 -2.52 -10.58 -14.59
C VAL A 4 -1.23 -9.80 -14.92
N GLU A 5 -0.35 -9.63 -13.93
CA GLU A 5 0.97 -9.04 -14.13
C GLU A 5 1.78 -9.87 -15.14
N GLN A 6 1.77 -11.20 -15.01
CA GLN A 6 2.45 -12.07 -15.97
C GLN A 6 1.86 -11.93 -17.37
N SER A 7 0.53 -11.94 -17.51
CA SER A 7 -0.12 -11.74 -18.82
C SER A 7 0.24 -10.39 -19.46
N ALA A 8 0.37 -9.33 -18.66
CA ALA A 8 0.82 -8.03 -19.15
C ALA A 8 2.28 -8.09 -19.65
N LEU A 9 3.17 -8.76 -18.91
CA LEU A 9 4.56 -8.98 -19.32
C LEU A 9 4.68 -9.82 -20.60
N ASP A 10 3.74 -10.73 -20.81
CA ASP A 10 3.65 -11.55 -22.02
C ASP A 10 3.06 -10.79 -23.22
N GLY A 11 2.76 -9.48 -23.07
CA GLY A 11 2.32 -8.59 -24.13
C GLY A 11 0.81 -8.42 -24.25
N ASN A 12 0.01 -8.87 -23.27
CA ASN A 12 -1.43 -8.61 -23.28
C ASN A 12 -1.72 -7.12 -22.95
N GLU A 13 -2.24 -6.42 -23.95
CA GLU A 13 -2.56 -4.98 -23.85
C GLU A 13 -3.67 -4.67 -22.84
N GLU A 14 -4.71 -5.52 -22.76
CA GLU A 14 -5.81 -5.33 -21.81
C GLU A 14 -5.34 -5.50 -20.37
N ALA A 15 -4.53 -6.53 -20.10
CA ALA A 15 -3.92 -6.75 -18.79
C ALA A 15 -3.05 -5.55 -18.38
N THR A 16 -2.27 -5.03 -19.32
CA THR A 16 -1.44 -3.82 -19.10
C THR A 16 -2.32 -2.62 -18.76
N LEU A 17 -3.36 -2.37 -19.56
CA LEU A 17 -4.31 -1.26 -19.34
C LEU A 17 -4.97 -1.35 -17.95
N VAL A 18 -5.41 -2.54 -17.53
CA VAL A 18 -6.05 -2.75 -16.23
C VAL A 18 -5.09 -2.47 -15.07
N LEU A 19 -3.84 -2.94 -15.15
CA LEU A 19 -2.83 -2.68 -14.13
C LEU A 19 -2.47 -1.18 -14.06
N MET A 20 -2.37 -0.52 -15.21
CA MET A 20 -2.15 0.92 -15.27
C MET A 20 -3.32 1.70 -14.66
N ALA A 21 -4.56 1.30 -14.98
CA ALA A 21 -5.76 1.90 -14.40
C ALA A 21 -5.83 1.72 -12.88
N MET A 22 -5.42 0.56 -12.37
CA MET A 22 -5.30 0.31 -10.93
C MET A 22 -4.27 1.23 -10.28
N GLY A 23 -3.05 1.32 -10.86
CA GLY A 23 -2.02 2.24 -10.38
C GLY A 23 -2.47 3.71 -10.40
N TYR A 24 -3.20 4.12 -11.44
CA TYR A 24 -3.78 5.45 -11.56
C TYR A 24 -4.78 5.77 -10.43
N GLN A 25 -5.70 4.85 -10.14
CA GLN A 25 -6.70 5.06 -9.09
C GLN A 25 -6.04 5.10 -7.70
N ILE A 26 -5.10 4.21 -7.41
CA ILE A 26 -4.35 4.24 -6.15
C ILE A 26 -3.59 5.56 -6.00
N SER A 27 -2.97 6.04 -7.09
CA SER A 27 -2.26 7.33 -7.08
C SER A 27 -3.18 8.50 -6.75
N LYS A 28 -4.41 8.50 -7.29
CA LYS A 28 -5.40 9.54 -6.98
C LYS A 28 -5.78 9.55 -5.51
N GLU A 29 -5.95 8.38 -4.90
CA GLU A 29 -6.25 8.29 -3.46
C GLU A 29 -5.07 8.73 -2.59
N ILE A 30 -3.84 8.41 -2.98
CA ILE A 30 -2.65 8.94 -2.27
C ILE A 30 -2.63 10.48 -2.35
N CYS A 31 -2.85 11.05 -3.53
CA CYS A 31 -2.90 12.50 -3.71
C CYS A 31 -4.09 13.15 -2.99
N SER A 32 -5.24 12.46 -2.87
CA SER A 32 -6.39 12.99 -2.12
C SER A 32 -6.05 13.13 -0.63
N MET A 33 -5.31 12.16 -0.07
CA MET A 33 -4.84 12.22 1.32
C MET A 33 -3.77 13.28 1.55
N ALA A 34 -3.00 13.65 0.53
CA ALA A 34 -2.07 14.78 0.64
C ALA A 34 -2.81 16.08 0.98
N ALA A 35 -4.02 16.30 0.47
CA ALA A 35 -4.82 17.47 0.83
C ALA A 35 -5.24 17.44 2.32
N VAL A 36 -5.57 16.26 2.86
CA VAL A 36 -5.91 16.09 4.29
C VAL A 36 -4.74 16.48 5.19
N LEU A 37 -3.51 16.19 4.75
CA LEU A 37 -2.28 16.52 5.46
C LEU A 37 -1.74 17.92 5.13
N ASN A 38 -2.51 18.78 4.46
CA ASN A 38 -2.08 20.11 3.99
C ASN A 38 -0.78 20.06 3.17
N GLY A 39 -0.61 19.00 2.37
CA GLY A 39 0.60 18.75 1.58
C GLY A 39 1.83 18.35 2.39
N SER A 40 1.74 18.30 3.73
CA SER A 40 2.85 17.93 4.62
C SER A 40 2.91 16.41 4.76
N VAL A 41 3.46 15.75 3.73
CA VAL A 41 3.60 14.29 3.67
C VAL A 41 5.06 13.93 3.91
N ASP A 42 5.35 13.20 4.99
CA ASP A 42 6.72 12.74 5.28
C ASP A 42 7.14 11.55 4.40
N ALA A 43 6.20 10.62 4.17
CA ALA A 43 6.41 9.44 3.35
C ALA A 43 5.08 8.87 2.86
N VAL A 44 5.12 8.18 1.72
CA VAL A 44 4.02 7.32 1.25
C VAL A 44 4.45 5.87 1.46
N VAL A 45 3.67 5.12 2.24
CA VAL A 45 3.97 3.71 2.57
C VAL A 45 3.09 2.79 1.73
N LEU A 46 3.71 2.01 0.86
CA LEU A 46 3.03 0.93 0.13
C LEU A 46 3.27 -0.39 0.87
N THR A 47 2.18 -1.06 1.23
CA THR A 47 2.20 -2.36 1.92
C THR A 47 1.22 -3.35 1.29
N GLY A 48 1.26 -4.60 1.75
CA GLY A 48 0.40 -5.68 1.28
C GLY A 48 0.76 -6.19 -0.11
N LYS A 49 -0.03 -7.15 -0.58
CA LYS A 49 0.23 -7.89 -1.83
C LYS A 49 0.33 -7.02 -3.09
N VAL A 50 -0.22 -5.80 -3.10
CA VAL A 50 -0.11 -4.87 -4.24
C VAL A 50 1.33 -4.51 -4.58
N CYS A 51 2.22 -4.55 -3.58
CA CYS A 51 3.65 -4.29 -3.77
C CYS A 51 4.34 -5.33 -4.68
N LEU A 52 3.71 -6.48 -4.91
CA LEU A 52 4.24 -7.53 -5.81
C LEU A 52 3.99 -7.23 -7.29
N ALA A 53 3.01 -6.38 -7.62
CA ALA A 53 2.72 -5.97 -8.99
C ALA A 53 3.61 -4.78 -9.38
N LYS A 54 4.70 -5.05 -10.10
CA LYS A 54 5.71 -4.04 -10.44
C LYS A 54 5.13 -2.92 -11.31
N THR A 55 4.23 -3.26 -12.22
CA THR A 55 3.55 -2.29 -13.09
C THR A 55 2.75 -1.29 -12.24
N VAL A 56 1.97 -1.79 -11.27
CA VAL A 56 1.18 -0.95 -10.36
C VAL A 56 2.08 -0.06 -9.49
N VAL A 57 3.13 -0.63 -8.89
CA VAL A 57 4.09 0.13 -8.06
C VAL A 57 4.79 1.22 -8.89
N THR A 58 5.12 0.93 -10.15
CA THR A 58 5.77 1.88 -11.05
C THR A 58 4.85 3.04 -11.38
N GLU A 59 3.57 2.77 -11.71
CA GLU A 59 2.58 3.81 -11.95
C GLU A 59 2.35 4.70 -10.72
N ILE A 60 2.26 4.10 -9.53
CA ILE A 60 2.12 4.84 -8.28
C ILE A 60 3.35 5.74 -8.07
N ARG A 61 4.57 5.19 -8.21
CA ARG A 61 5.80 5.96 -8.06
C ARG A 61 5.84 7.13 -9.02
N HIS A 62 5.59 6.90 -10.31
CA HIS A 62 5.61 7.94 -11.32
C HIS A 62 4.68 9.12 -10.97
N ARG A 63 3.51 8.83 -10.40
CA ARG A 63 2.48 9.85 -10.14
C ARG A 63 2.57 10.50 -8.77
N THR A 64 3.20 9.87 -7.78
CA THR A 64 3.13 10.33 -6.38
C THR A 64 4.49 10.67 -5.77
N SER A 65 5.61 10.37 -6.43
CA SER A 65 6.96 10.64 -5.88
C SER A 65 7.26 12.13 -5.64
N PHE A 66 6.48 13.03 -6.25
CA PHE A 66 6.62 14.48 -6.00
C PHE A 66 6.12 14.89 -4.60
N LEU A 67 5.29 14.07 -3.96
CA LEU A 67 4.74 14.35 -2.63
C LEU A 67 5.79 14.07 -1.55
N ALA A 68 6.40 12.89 -1.58
CA ALA A 68 7.31 12.39 -0.55
C ALA A 68 8.06 11.12 -1.01
N PRO A 69 9.09 10.67 -0.27
CA PRO A 69 9.70 9.36 -0.48
C PRO A 69 8.67 8.22 -0.36
N ILE A 70 8.78 7.25 -1.27
CA ILE A 70 7.90 6.06 -1.30
C ILE A 70 8.64 4.87 -0.70
N LEU A 71 8.12 4.39 0.44
CA LEU A 71 8.63 3.22 1.17
C LEU A 71 7.77 2.01 0.83
N ILE A 72 8.39 0.86 0.56
CA ILE A 72 7.70 -0.36 0.14
C ILE A 72 7.96 -1.46 1.16
N TYR A 73 6.90 -1.96 1.77
CA TYR A 73 6.92 -3.05 2.75
C TYR A 73 5.94 -4.15 2.31
N PRO A 74 6.35 -5.10 1.45
CA PRO A 74 5.43 -6.04 0.82
C PRO A 74 4.87 -7.12 1.78
N LYS A 75 5.28 -7.12 3.05
CA LYS A 75 4.99 -8.17 4.02
C LYS A 75 3.68 -7.89 4.75
N GLU A 76 2.85 -8.93 4.90
CA GLU A 76 1.66 -8.92 5.75
C GLU A 76 2.01 -9.66 7.05
N ASP A 77 2.32 -8.91 8.12
CA ASP A 77 2.71 -9.45 9.43
C ASP A 77 1.53 -9.57 10.38
N GLU A 78 0.44 -10.16 9.91
CA GLU A 78 -0.84 -10.20 10.63
C GLU A 78 -0.75 -10.96 11.95
N LEU A 79 -0.19 -12.18 11.93
CA LEU A 79 -0.04 -13.00 13.14
C LEU A 79 0.93 -12.37 14.14
N GLU A 80 2.03 -11.78 13.65
CA GLU A 80 2.98 -11.09 14.51
C GLU A 80 2.36 -9.83 15.13
N SER A 81 1.59 -9.06 14.35
CA SER A 81 0.86 -7.89 14.83
C SER A 81 -0.20 -8.27 15.87
N LEU A 82 -0.90 -9.37 15.66
CA LEU A 82 -1.87 -9.91 16.62
C LEU A 82 -1.21 -10.30 17.94
N VAL A 83 -0.10 -11.04 17.88
CA VAL A 83 0.68 -11.43 19.07
C VAL A 83 1.22 -10.19 19.78
N ARG A 84 1.74 -9.20 19.04
CA ARG A 84 2.25 -7.94 19.60
C ARG A 84 1.16 -7.17 20.35
N GLY A 85 -0.05 -7.05 19.78
CA GLY A 85 -1.18 -6.41 20.45
C GLY A 85 -1.57 -7.14 21.74
N GLY A 86 -1.71 -8.47 21.69
CA GLY A 86 -2.02 -9.27 22.89
C GLY A 86 -0.93 -9.17 23.98
N LEU A 87 0.34 -9.20 23.58
CA LEU A 87 1.47 -9.11 24.51
C LEU A 87 1.61 -7.72 25.13
N ALA A 88 1.30 -6.65 24.39
CA ALA A 88 1.30 -5.28 24.91
C ALA A 88 0.29 -5.11 26.05
N VAL A 89 -0.90 -5.69 25.90
CA VAL A 89 -1.92 -5.76 26.97
C VAL A 89 -1.41 -6.56 28.16
N LEU A 90 -0.90 -7.78 27.93
CA LEU A 90 -0.39 -8.65 29.02
C LEU A 90 0.80 -8.02 29.79
N ARG A 91 1.53 -7.09 29.15
CA ARG A 91 2.64 -6.35 29.75
C ARG A 91 2.24 -5.00 30.35
N ASN A 92 0.96 -4.65 30.38
CA ASN A 92 0.44 -3.35 30.82
C ASN A 92 1.00 -2.16 30.03
N GLN A 93 1.36 -2.35 28.76
CA GLN A 93 1.81 -1.29 27.85
C GLN A 93 0.64 -0.63 27.11
N GLU A 94 -0.46 -1.37 26.93
CA GLU A 94 -1.72 -0.88 26.37
C GLU A 94 -2.90 -1.33 27.22
N SER A 95 -3.94 -0.50 27.30
CA SER A 95 -5.19 -0.83 28.00
C SER A 95 -6.13 -1.64 27.10
N VAL A 96 -6.79 -2.66 27.68
CA VAL A 96 -7.89 -3.36 27.00
C VAL A 96 -9.01 -2.38 26.69
N LYS A 97 -9.56 -2.46 25.48
CA LYS A 97 -10.77 -1.73 25.09
C LYS A 97 -11.97 -2.66 25.17
N GLU A 98 -13.02 -2.23 25.85
CA GLU A 98 -14.32 -2.89 25.84
C GLU A 98 -15.14 -2.33 24.67
N TYR A 99 -15.74 -3.24 23.88
CA TYR A 99 -16.52 -2.88 22.69
C TYR A 99 -18.03 -2.77 22.98
N THR A 100 -18.42 -2.82 24.26
CA THR A 100 -19.83 -2.88 24.68
C THR A 100 -20.56 -1.56 24.46
#